data_AF-A0AAW8Q1G3-F1
#
_entry.id   AF-A0AAW8Q1G3-F1
#
_cell.length_a   1.000
_cell.length_b   1.000
_cell.length_c   1.000
_cell.angle_alpha   90.00
_cell.angle_beta   90.00
_cell.angle_gamma   90.00
#
_symmetry.space_group_name_H-M   'P 1'
#
loop_
_entity.id
_entity.type
_entity.pdbx_description
1 polymer ?
#
loop_
_entity_poly.entity_id
_entity_poly.type
_entity_poly.pdbx_seq_one_letter_code
_entity_poly.pdbx_strand_id
1 'polypeptide(L)' 'MATLGTSLYRKKWFITAGKSRLSQGFTSQELAEEALSNNRGFYEYWAGSAGVSIENTPPKSVQI' A
#
# COMPACT_ATOMS: atom_id res chain seq x y z
N MET A 1 -8.81 0.62 8.71
CA MET A 1 -8.07 0.01 7.59
C MET A 1 -7.22 1.07 6.93
N ALA A 2 -6.03 0.71 6.43
CA ALA A 2 -5.18 1.65 5.72
C ALA A 2 -5.78 1.98 4.34
N THR A 3 -5.71 3.25 3.92
CA THR A 3 -6.29 3.71 2.66
C THR A 3 -5.45 3.22 1.48
N LEU A 4 -6.11 2.66 0.47
CA LEU A 4 -5.49 2.27 -0.79
C LEU A 4 -5.21 3.50 -1.68
N GLY A 5 -4.09 3.47 -2.37
CA GLY A 5 -3.74 4.46 -3.39
C GLY A 5 -2.52 4.04 -4.19
N THR A 6 -2.02 4.95 -5.00
CA THR A 6 -0.77 4.78 -5.75
C THR A 6 0.28 5.78 -5.27
N SER A 7 1.55 5.38 -5.28
CA SER A 7 2.66 6.28 -4.95
C SER A 7 3.90 5.97 -5.78
N LEU A 8 4.70 7.01 -6.02
CA LEU A 8 5.95 6.92 -6.76
C LEU A 8 7.12 6.67 -5.81
N TYR A 9 7.90 5.61 -6.08
CA TYR A 9 9.12 5.29 -5.35
C TYR A 9 10.21 4.80 -6.30
N ARG A 10 11.43 5.36 -6.21
CA ARG A 10 12.56 5.00 -7.09
C ARG A 10 12.18 4.94 -8.58
N LYS A 11 11.46 5.94 -9.07
CA LYS A 11 10.98 6.07 -10.46
C LYS A 11 10.00 4.98 -10.92
N LYS A 12 9.37 4.26 -9.99
CA LYS A 12 8.33 3.27 -10.29
C LYS A 12 7.08 3.56 -9.46
N TRP A 13 5.93 3.24 -10.02
CA TRP A 13 4.63 3.39 -9.37
C TRP A 13 4.25 2.13 -8.62
N PHE A 14 3.70 2.27 -7.43
CA PHE A 14 3.30 1.15 -6.59
C PHE A 14 1.89 1.36 -6.09
N ILE A 15 1.16 0.27 -5.90
CA ILE A 15 -0.09 0.25 -5.15
C ILE A 15 0.28 0.13 -3.68
N THR A 16 -0.25 1.05 -2.87
CA THR A 16 0.10 1.18 -1.45
C THR A 16 -1.13 1.21 -0.56
N ALA A 17 -0.98 0.65 0.64
CA ALA A 17 -1.91 0.79 1.75
C ALA A 17 -1.20 1.55 2.88
N GLY A 18 -1.40 2.86 2.93
CA GLY A 18 -0.58 3.76 3.75
C GLY A 18 0.91 3.64 3.38
N LYS A 19 1.75 3.19 4.32
CA LYS A 19 3.21 2.99 4.12
C LYS A 19 3.57 1.69 3.41
N SER A 20 2.67 0.70 3.46
CA SER A 20 2.93 -0.63 2.92
C SER A 20 2.78 -0.66 1.41
N ARG A 21 3.75 -1.28 0.72
CA ARG A 21 3.70 -1.52 -0.73
C ARG A 21 3.12 -2.90 -1.00
N LEU A 22 2.02 -2.94 -1.75
CA LEU A 22 1.26 -4.17 -2.02
C LEU A 22 1.52 -4.75 -3.42
N SER A 23 2.18 -4.00 -4.29
CA SER A 23 2.48 -4.44 -5.67
C SER A 23 3.98 -4.41 -5.97
N GLN A 24 4.33 -5.02 -7.10
CA GLN A 24 5.58 -4.71 -7.79
C GLN A 24 5.53 -3.30 -8.38
N GLY A 25 6.69 -2.78 -8.77
CA GLY A 25 6.81 -1.42 -9.32
C GLY A 25 6.44 -1.37 -10.80
N PHE A 26 5.41 -0.60 -11.11
CA PHE A 26 4.94 -0.27 -12.46
C PHE A 26 5.74 0.88 -13.08
N THR A 27 5.77 0.93 -14.41
CA THR A 27 6.49 1.98 -15.17
C THR A 27 5.73 3.29 -15.29
N SER A 28 4.40 3.25 -15.21
CA SER A 28 3.54 4.45 -15.27
C SER A 28 2.45 4.42 -14.19
N GLN A 29 1.85 5.58 -13.94
CA GLN A 29 0.79 5.73 -12.93
C GLN A 29 -0.47 4.99 -13.39
N GLU A 30 -0.80 5.13 -14.67
CA GLU A 30 -2.01 4.57 -15.29
C GLU A 30 -2.03 3.05 -15.16
N LEU A 31 -0.88 2.38 -15.36
CA LEU A 31 -0.78 0.92 -15.18
C LEU A 31 -1.01 0.49 -13.73
N ALA A 32 -0.54 1.28 -12.76
CA ALA A 32 -0.76 0.99 -11.35
C ALA A 32 -2.24 1.20 -10.97
N GLU A 33 -2.88 2.23 -11.50
CA GLU A 33 -4.30 2.52 -11.29
C GLU A 33 -5.20 1.49 -11.97
N GLU A 34 -4.87 1.07 -13.18
CA GLU A 34 -5.57 0.00 -13.90
C GLU A 34 -5.46 -1.33 -13.13
N ALA A 35 -4.27 -1.70 -12.67
CA ALA A 35 -4.09 -2.90 -11.85
C ALA A 35 -4.87 -2.83 -10.54
N LEU A 36 -4.88 -1.66 -9.87
CA LEU A 36 -5.66 -1.42 -8.66
C LEU A 36 -7.16 -1.54 -8.91
N SER A 37 -7.66 -0.99 -10.02
CA SER A 37 -9.07 -1.06 -10.41
C SER A 37 -9.49 -2.51 -10.70
N ASN A 38 -8.70 -3.22 -11.53
CA ASN A 38 -9.00 -4.58 -11.97
C ASN A 38 -8.94 -5.61 -10.83
N ASN A 39 -8.10 -5.38 -9.82
CA ASN A 39 -7.89 -6.31 -8.70
C ASN A 39 -8.19 -5.66 -7.35
N ARG A 40 -9.15 -4.74 -7.28
CA ARG A 40 -9.42 -3.94 -6.08
C ARG A 40 -9.63 -4.79 -4.83
N GLY A 41 -10.45 -5.83 -4.92
CA GLY A 41 -10.75 -6.72 -3.78
C GLY A 41 -9.51 -7.47 -3.25
N PHE A 42 -8.57 -7.84 -4.13
CA PHE A 42 -7.29 -8.43 -3.71
C PHE A 42 -6.47 -7.44 -2.89
N TYR A 43 -6.33 -6.21 -3.35
CA TYR A 43 -5.58 -5.18 -2.62
C TYR A 43 -6.27 -4.75 -1.32
N GLU A 44 -7.61 -4.71 -1.29
CA GLU A 44 -8.39 -4.41 -0.07
C GLU A 44 -8.21 -5.49 0.99
N TYR A 45 -8.22 -6.78 0.59
CA TYR A 45 -7.92 -7.89 1.48
C TYR A 45 -6.54 -7.74 2.13
N TRP A 46 -5.50 -7.47 1.33
CA TRP A 46 -4.15 -7.32 1.84
C TRP A 46 -3.94 -6.03 2.64
N ALA A 47 -4.64 -4.94 2.31
CA ALA A 47 -4.62 -3.70 3.08
C ALA A 47 -5.16 -3.86 4.52
N GLY A 48 -5.98 -4.89 4.76
CA GLY A 48 -6.46 -5.28 6.08
C GLY A 48 -5.54 -6.25 6.84
N SER A 49 -4.42 -6.68 6.26
CA SER A 49 -3.55 -7.69 6.88
C SER A 49 -2.77 -7.15 8.09
N ALA A 50 -2.42 -8.04 9.01
CA ALA A 50 -1.70 -7.69 10.24
C ALA A 50 -0.36 -6.99 9.96
N GLY A 51 0.37 -7.42 8.93
CA GLY A 51 1.63 -6.78 8.53
C GLY A 51 1.45 -5.32 8.14
N VAL A 52 0.43 -5.03 7.32
CA VAL A 52 0.08 -3.65 6.93
C VAL A 52 -0.34 -2.84 8.16
N SER A 53 -1.15 -3.41 9.06
CA SER A 53 -1.55 -2.75 10.29
C SER A 53 -0.34 -2.37 11.18
N ILE A 54 0.61 -3.28 11.36
CA ILE A 54 1.81 -3.04 12.19
C ILE A 54 2.68 -1.95 11.57
N GLU A 55 2.97 -2.04 10.27
CA GLU A 55 3.83 -1.07 9.57
C GLU A 55 3.24 0.35 9.56
N ASN A 56 1.91 0.45 9.50
CA ASN A 56 1.20 1.73 9.54
C ASN A 56 0.97 2.26 10.96
N THR A 57 1.17 1.45 12.00
CA THR A 57 1.00 1.91 13.38
C THR A 57 2.20 2.78 13.79
N PRO A 58 1.98 4.04 14.18
CA PRO A 58 3.09 4.89 14.64
C PRO A 58 3.72 4.31 15.92
N PRO A 59 5.06 4.38 16.07
CA PRO A 59 5.71 3.91 17.28
C PRO A 59 5.23 4.72 18.48
N LYS A 60 4.96 4.04 19.60
CA LYS A 60 4.64 4.67 20.88
C LYS A 60 5.81 4.44 21.83
N SER A 61 6.36 5.52 22.39
CA SER A 61 7.29 5.42 23.52
C SER A 61 6.49 5.04 24.77
N VAL A 62 6.90 3.97 25.43
CA VAL A 62 6.37 3.61 26.76
C VAL A 62 7.37 4.15 27.77
N GLN A 63 6.96 5.14 28.57
CA GLN A 63 7.75 5.55 29.73
C GLN A 63 7.60 4.47 30.80
N ILE A 64 8.74 3.89 31.20
CA ILE A 64 8.85 2.91 32.28
C ILE A 64 9.27 3.65 33.54
#